data_AF-A0A4R2BPA0-F1
#
_entry.id   AF-A0A4R2BPA0-F1
#
_cell.length_a   1.000
_cell.length_b   1.000
_cell.length_c   1.000
_cell.angle_alpha   90.00
_cell.angle_beta   90.00
_cell.angle_gamma   90.00
#
_symmetry.space_group_name_H-M   'P 1'
#
loop_
_entity.id
_entity.type
_entity.pdbx_description
1 polymer ?
#
loop_
_entity_poly.entity_id
_entity_poly.type
_entity_poly.pdbx_seq_one_letter_code
_entity_poly.pdbx_strand_id
1 'polypeptide(L)'
;MQTANVMLAIGGDAKNTVPKYGVTAAEVAVLRYIHGEDAVFDIEVTGSVERTHRQEIGRLTEVYGRQEGERRVSPAVADLYPGAAARVFETFDELEIPDDLYAAAGRKVAAPVKPKKEAPAPAADDDGLDAMKVKELQALAGAEGVDLTGVTKKDDIIEAIRLYRAAQSTPAGGDGDEDGVGDDDGVGEMNDEFSGENNLFK
;
A
#
# COMPACT_ATOMS: atom_id res chain seq x y z
N MET A 1 -8.94 -5.45 -3.72
CA MET A 1 -10.23 -5.18 -3.05
C MET A 1 -10.24 -3.72 -2.61
N GLN A 2 -11.32 -2.97 -2.85
CA GLN A 2 -11.46 -1.57 -2.44
C GLN A 2 -11.57 -1.44 -0.93
N THR A 3 -11.13 -0.29 -0.41
CA THR A 3 -11.20 0.08 1.00
C THR A 3 -11.85 1.45 1.16
N ALA A 4 -12.60 1.63 2.24
CA ALA A 4 -13.25 2.88 2.60
C ALA A 4 -13.08 3.21 4.08
N ASN A 5 -13.27 4.49 4.40
CA ASN A 5 -13.60 4.94 5.74
C ASN A 5 -15.12 4.98 5.85
N VAL A 6 -15.66 4.57 6.98
CA VAL A 6 -17.12 4.49 7.20
C VAL A 6 -17.48 4.87 8.63
N MET A 7 -18.70 5.35 8.81
CA MET A 7 -19.33 5.48 10.10
C MET A 7 -20.25 4.28 10.35
N LEU A 8 -20.07 3.61 11.49
CA LEU A 8 -20.84 2.44 11.88
C LEU A 8 -21.77 2.76 13.06
N ALA A 9 -23.08 2.73 12.85
CA ALA A 9 -24.09 2.74 13.91
C ALA A 9 -24.18 1.36 14.57
N ILE A 10 -23.82 1.26 15.85
CA ILE A 10 -23.87 -0.03 16.57
C ILE A 10 -25.33 -0.41 16.82
N GLY A 11 -25.75 -1.54 16.25
CA GLY A 11 -27.11 -2.05 16.40
C GLY A 11 -28.16 -1.18 15.72
N GLY A 12 -27.76 -0.41 14.70
CA GLY A 12 -28.63 0.51 13.97
C GLY A 12 -28.93 1.83 14.70
N ASP A 13 -28.32 2.10 15.86
CA ASP A 13 -28.51 3.36 16.57
C ASP A 13 -27.55 4.45 16.05
N ALA A 14 -28.09 5.40 15.29
CA ALA A 14 -27.35 6.54 14.75
C ALA A 14 -26.79 7.50 15.83
N LYS A 15 -27.22 7.39 17.09
CA LYS A 15 -26.61 8.14 18.20
C LYS A 15 -25.38 7.43 18.78
N ASN A 16 -25.15 6.17 18.42
CA ASN A 16 -24.04 5.36 18.89
C ASN A 16 -23.18 4.90 17.71
N THR A 17 -22.36 5.82 17.22
CA THR A 17 -21.61 5.64 15.98
C THR A 17 -20.11 5.52 16.25
N VAL A 18 -19.45 4.60 15.56
CA VAL A 18 -18.01 4.38 15.64
C VAL A 18 -17.37 4.57 14.27
N PRO A 19 -16.36 5.46 14.14
CA PRO A 19 -15.60 5.58 12.90
C PRO A 19 -14.72 4.35 12.69
N LYS A 20 -14.76 3.79 11.47
CA LYS A 20 -13.87 2.71 11.03
C LYS A 20 -13.11 3.12 9.78
N TYR A 21 -11.85 2.70 9.70
CA TYR A 21 -10.92 3.09 8.64
C TYR A 21 -10.37 1.86 7.93
N GLY A 22 -10.10 2.00 6.62
CA GLY A 22 -9.52 0.92 5.82
C GLY A 22 -10.39 -0.33 5.72
N VAL A 23 -11.71 -0.15 5.81
CA VAL A 23 -12.72 -1.22 5.78
C VAL A 23 -12.89 -1.71 4.36
N THR A 24 -12.84 -3.02 4.14
CA THR A 24 -13.04 -3.60 2.80
C THR A 24 -14.53 -3.66 2.45
N ALA A 25 -14.86 -3.71 1.15
CA ALA A 25 -16.25 -3.92 0.71
C ALA A 25 -16.85 -5.20 1.36
N ALA A 26 -16.09 -6.28 1.40
CA ALA A 26 -16.48 -7.52 2.07
C ALA A 26 -16.80 -7.33 3.57
N GLU A 27 -16.03 -6.51 4.27
CA GLU A 27 -16.25 -6.18 5.68
C GLU A 27 -17.50 -5.32 5.88
N VAL A 28 -17.79 -4.38 4.97
CA VAL A 28 -19.04 -3.61 5.01
C VAL A 28 -20.26 -4.52 4.90
N ALA A 29 -20.22 -5.55 4.06
CA ALA A 29 -21.30 -6.55 3.99
C ALA A 29 -21.53 -7.25 5.34
N VAL A 30 -20.44 -7.66 6.02
CA VAL A 30 -20.51 -8.28 7.36
C VAL A 30 -21.08 -7.30 8.38
N LEU A 31 -20.66 -6.04 8.35
CA LEU A 31 -21.16 -5.02 9.28
C LEU A 31 -22.64 -4.72 9.08
N ARG A 32 -23.10 -4.62 7.82
CA ARG A 32 -24.53 -4.48 7.50
C ARG A 32 -25.34 -5.71 7.94
N TYR A 33 -24.78 -6.90 7.79
CA TYR A 33 -25.44 -8.13 8.26
C TYR A 33 -25.58 -8.20 9.79
N ILE A 34 -24.56 -7.74 10.54
CA ILE A 34 -24.56 -7.78 12.02
C ILE A 34 -25.41 -6.66 12.61
N HIS A 35 -25.28 -5.43 12.10
CA HIS A 35 -25.85 -4.24 12.73
C HIS A 35 -27.10 -3.70 12.04
N GLY A 36 -27.46 -4.24 10.87
CA GLY A 36 -28.60 -3.79 10.06
C GLY A 36 -28.14 -3.11 8.76
N GLU A 37 -29.05 -3.09 7.78
CA GLU A 37 -28.75 -2.67 6.41
C GLU A 37 -28.27 -1.22 6.30
N ASP A 38 -28.84 -0.34 7.14
CA ASP A 38 -28.54 1.10 7.21
C ASP A 38 -27.46 1.45 8.26
N ALA A 39 -26.84 0.44 8.88
CA ALA A 39 -25.89 0.67 9.97
C ALA A 39 -24.57 1.28 9.50
N VAL A 40 -24.24 1.15 8.21
CA VAL A 40 -23.00 1.69 7.63
C VAL A 40 -23.38 2.87 6.74
N PHE A 41 -22.85 4.04 7.06
CA PHE A 41 -23.11 5.29 6.34
C PHE A 41 -21.85 6.16 6.29
N ASP A 42 -21.92 7.28 5.57
CA ASP A 42 -20.80 8.19 5.34
C ASP A 42 -19.59 7.45 4.73
N ILE A 43 -19.86 6.65 3.69
CA ILE A 43 -18.86 5.81 3.05
C ILE A 43 -17.94 6.67 2.17
N GLU A 44 -16.67 6.72 2.53
CA GLU A 44 -15.61 7.40 1.79
C GLU A 44 -14.62 6.37 1.23
N VAL A 45 -14.68 6.09 -0.08
CA VAL A 45 -13.72 5.17 -0.72
C VAL A 45 -12.33 5.81 -0.76
N THR A 46 -11.38 5.21 -0.06
CA THR A 46 -10.03 5.78 0.15
C THR A 46 -8.92 5.08 -0.63
N GLY A 47 -9.13 3.85 -1.08
CA GLY A 47 -8.09 3.13 -1.80
C GLY A 47 -8.43 1.67 -2.09
N SER A 48 -7.38 0.86 -2.22
CA SER A 48 -7.49 -0.57 -2.46
C SER A 48 -6.34 -1.32 -1.79
N VAL A 49 -6.62 -2.54 -1.38
CA VAL A 49 -5.65 -3.48 -0.84
C VAL A 49 -5.60 -4.75 -1.67
N GLU A 50 -4.39 -5.27 -1.89
CA GLU A 50 -4.15 -6.56 -2.53
C GLU A 50 -4.29 -7.67 -1.50
N ARG A 51 -5.43 -8.37 -1.50
CA ARG A 51 -5.62 -9.61 -0.75
C ARG A 51 -6.48 -10.56 -1.56
N THR A 52 -6.21 -11.85 -1.38
CA THR A 52 -7.05 -12.91 -1.94
C THR A 52 -8.34 -13.08 -1.14
N HIS A 53 -9.38 -13.63 -1.75
CA HIS A 53 -10.67 -13.85 -1.08
C HIS A 53 -10.53 -14.71 0.17
N ARG A 54 -9.69 -15.75 0.12
CA ARG A 54 -9.41 -16.63 1.28
C ARG A 54 -8.74 -15.87 2.42
N GLN A 55 -7.79 -14.98 2.13
CA GLN A 55 -7.13 -14.17 3.16
C GLN A 55 -8.13 -13.21 3.83
N GLU A 56 -9.03 -12.60 3.06
CA GLU A 56 -10.03 -11.70 3.60
C GLU A 56 -11.05 -12.44 4.47
N ILE A 57 -11.58 -13.59 4.02
CA ILE A 57 -12.48 -14.42 4.84
C ILE A 57 -11.80 -14.85 6.14
N GLY A 58 -10.53 -15.25 6.08
CA GLY A 58 -9.74 -15.61 7.26
C GLY A 58 -9.62 -14.44 8.25
N ARG A 59 -9.27 -13.24 7.75
CA ARG A 59 -9.22 -12.01 8.55
C ARG A 59 -10.58 -11.69 9.17
N LEU A 60 -11.66 -11.70 8.38
CA LEU A 60 -13.00 -11.41 8.87
C LEU A 60 -13.45 -12.42 9.94
N THR A 61 -13.12 -13.69 9.75
CA THR A 61 -13.39 -14.74 10.75
C THR A 61 -12.60 -14.52 12.04
N GLU A 62 -11.34 -14.05 11.94
CA GLU A 62 -10.53 -13.74 13.12
C GLU A 62 -11.04 -12.51 13.87
N VAL A 63 -11.40 -11.45 13.15
CA VAL A 63 -11.86 -10.18 13.72
C VAL A 63 -13.26 -10.31 14.32
N TYR A 64 -14.19 -10.96 13.60
CA TYR A 64 -15.62 -11.02 13.97
C TYR A 64 -16.07 -12.37 14.53
N GLY A 65 -15.20 -13.39 14.56
CA GLY A 65 -15.55 -14.76 14.97
C GLY A 65 -15.16 -15.13 16.40
N ARG A 66 -14.66 -14.20 17.20
CA ARG A 66 -14.43 -14.42 18.64
C ARG A 66 -15.67 -14.01 19.43
N GLN A 67 -16.52 -14.97 19.74
CA GLN A 67 -17.37 -14.90 20.93
C GLN A 67 -16.72 -15.71 22.04
N GLU A 68 -16.65 -15.12 23.23
CA GLU A 68 -16.09 -15.74 24.43
C GLU A 68 -16.85 -17.03 24.74
N GLY A 69 -16.21 -18.19 24.54
CA GLY A 69 -16.75 -19.51 24.91
C GLY A 69 -17.27 -20.40 23.77
N GLU A 70 -17.41 -19.91 22.53
CA GLU A 70 -17.90 -20.72 21.39
C GLU A 70 -16.87 -20.84 20.25
N ARG A 71 -17.08 -21.85 19.37
CA ARG A 71 -16.19 -22.13 18.23
C ARG A 71 -15.94 -20.86 17.42
N ARG A 72 -14.68 -20.69 16.98
CA ARG A 72 -14.13 -19.58 16.17
C ARG A 72 -14.78 -19.46 14.79
N VAL A 73 -16.08 -19.18 14.74
CA VAL A 73 -16.81 -18.95 13.50
C VAL A 73 -17.80 -17.84 13.81
N SER A 74 -17.60 -16.67 13.21
CA SER A 74 -18.64 -15.65 13.22
C SER A 74 -19.83 -16.20 12.43
N PRO A 75 -21.03 -16.36 13.01
CA PRO A 75 -22.19 -16.83 12.25
C PRO A 75 -22.40 -15.95 11.01
N ALA A 76 -22.24 -14.64 11.15
CA ALA A 76 -22.35 -13.67 10.06
C ALA A 76 -21.38 -13.92 8.88
N VAL A 77 -20.11 -14.22 9.17
CA VAL A 77 -19.11 -14.48 8.11
C VAL A 77 -19.37 -15.81 7.43
N ALA A 78 -19.79 -16.84 8.18
CA ALA A 78 -20.11 -18.15 7.64
C ALA A 78 -21.39 -18.16 6.79
N ASP A 79 -22.39 -17.35 7.18
CA ASP A 79 -23.64 -17.21 6.44
C ASP A 79 -23.43 -16.44 5.13
N LEU A 80 -22.67 -15.33 5.17
CA LEU A 80 -22.38 -14.51 3.98
C LEU A 80 -21.40 -15.19 3.02
N TYR A 81 -20.38 -15.88 3.56
CA TYR A 81 -19.31 -16.48 2.76
C TYR A 81 -19.16 -17.97 3.11
N PRO A 82 -20.10 -18.83 2.67
CA PRO A 82 -20.07 -20.23 3.00
C PRO A 82 -18.91 -20.94 2.31
N GLY A 83 -17.94 -21.40 3.12
CA GLY A 83 -16.85 -22.26 2.69
C GLY A 83 -15.60 -21.52 2.17
N ALA A 84 -14.52 -22.28 2.01
CA ALA A 84 -13.17 -21.76 1.75
C ALA A 84 -12.94 -21.23 0.32
N ALA A 85 -13.95 -21.31 -0.55
CA ALA A 85 -13.94 -20.84 -1.94
C ALA A 85 -15.02 -19.79 -2.21
N ALA A 86 -15.66 -19.27 -1.16
CA ALA A 86 -16.62 -18.18 -1.30
C ALA A 86 -15.93 -16.94 -1.91
N ARG A 87 -16.63 -16.32 -2.85
CA ARG A 87 -16.20 -15.04 -3.44
C ARG A 87 -16.62 -13.93 -2.49
N VAL A 88 -15.68 -13.06 -2.16
CA VAL A 88 -15.96 -11.84 -1.39
C VAL A 88 -16.17 -10.66 -2.32
N PHE A 89 -16.87 -9.64 -1.84
CA PHE A 89 -17.06 -8.39 -2.57
C PHE A 89 -15.74 -7.64 -2.70
N GLU A 90 -15.38 -7.28 -3.93
CA GLU A 90 -14.14 -6.56 -4.21
C GLU A 90 -14.35 -5.05 -4.33
N THR A 91 -15.56 -4.63 -4.73
CA THR A 91 -15.92 -3.24 -4.96
C THR A 91 -17.19 -2.87 -4.18
N PHE A 92 -17.34 -1.58 -3.86
CA PHE A 92 -18.55 -1.09 -3.17
C PHE A 92 -19.79 -1.10 -4.06
N ASP A 93 -19.60 -1.01 -5.38
CA ASP A 93 -20.69 -1.09 -6.37
C ASP A 93 -21.39 -2.46 -6.36
N GLU A 94 -20.67 -3.53 -6.04
CA GLU A 94 -21.23 -4.90 -5.94
C GLU A 94 -22.19 -5.08 -4.75
N LEU A 95 -22.16 -4.18 -3.76
CA LEU A 95 -22.96 -4.27 -2.54
C LEU A 95 -24.36 -3.65 -2.67
N GLU A 96 -24.68 -3.08 -3.85
CA GLU A 96 -25.94 -2.40 -4.16
C GLU A 96 -26.35 -1.40 -3.06
N ILE A 97 -25.36 -0.67 -2.52
CA ILE A 97 -25.57 0.31 -1.45
C ILE A 97 -26.27 1.54 -2.04
N PRO A 98 -27.38 2.02 -1.44
CA PRO A 98 -28.01 3.26 -1.85
C PRO A 98 -27.03 4.45 -1.83
N ASP A 99 -27.10 5.30 -2.86
CA ASP A 99 -26.23 6.47 -3.00
C ASP A 99 -26.30 7.42 -1.78
N ASP A 100 -27.43 7.43 -1.07
CA ASP A 100 -27.66 8.25 0.14
C ASP A 100 -26.76 7.87 1.33
N LEU A 101 -26.20 6.66 1.34
CA LEU A 101 -25.29 6.18 2.39
C LEU A 101 -23.82 6.53 2.12
N TYR A 102 -23.51 7.03 0.91
CA TYR A 102 -22.20 7.58 0.61
C TYR A 102 -22.05 8.98 1.17
N ALA A 103 -20.82 9.34 1.56
CA ALA A 103 -20.52 10.71 1.94
C ALA A 103 -20.91 11.64 0.79
N ALA A 104 -21.85 12.57 1.04
CA ALA A 104 -22.32 13.52 0.04
C ALA A 104 -21.12 14.17 -0.64
N ALA A 105 -21.05 14.10 -1.97
CA ALA A 105 -19.91 14.40 -2.85
C ALA A 105 -19.28 15.80 -2.65
N GLY A 106 -18.68 16.00 -1.49
CA GLY A 106 -18.17 17.25 -0.95
C GLY A 106 -16.72 17.12 -0.54
N ARG A 107 -15.99 16.11 -1.03
CA ARG A 107 -14.52 16.14 -1.08
C ARG A 107 -13.97 15.07 -2.02
N LYS A 108 -13.61 15.51 -3.22
CA LYS A 108 -12.67 14.88 -4.17
C LYS A 108 -12.82 13.37 -4.36
N VAL A 109 -13.59 13.01 -5.39
CA VAL A 109 -13.47 11.75 -6.12
C VAL A 109 -11.98 11.53 -6.43
N ALA A 110 -11.34 10.61 -5.70
CA ALA A 110 -10.02 10.13 -6.07
C ALA A 110 -10.19 9.40 -7.41
N ALA A 111 -9.52 9.90 -8.45
CA ALA A 111 -9.45 9.26 -9.74
C ALA A 111 -9.05 7.78 -9.59
N PRO A 112 -9.54 6.87 -10.43
CA PRO A 112 -9.24 5.44 -10.33
C PRO A 112 -7.74 5.21 -10.42
N VAL A 113 -7.12 4.92 -9.28
CA VAL A 113 -5.71 4.58 -9.18
C VAL A 113 -5.55 3.18 -9.76
N LYS A 114 -4.95 3.09 -10.96
CA LYS A 114 -4.41 1.84 -11.50
C LYS A 114 -3.51 1.18 -10.44
N PRO A 115 -3.57 -0.15 -10.24
CA PRO A 115 -2.84 -0.82 -9.17
C PRO A 115 -1.34 -0.58 -9.31
N LYS A 116 -0.79 0.17 -8.34
CA LYS A 116 0.64 0.40 -8.17
C LYS A 116 1.21 -0.83 -7.48
N LYS A 117 1.75 -1.75 -8.28
CA LYS A 117 2.57 -2.89 -7.84
C LYS A 117 3.63 -2.39 -6.86
N GLU A 118 3.70 -3.05 -5.72
CA GLU A 118 4.71 -2.84 -4.67
C GLU A 118 6.12 -2.76 -5.25
N ALA A 119 6.85 -1.73 -4.82
CA ALA A 119 8.26 -1.54 -5.11
C ALA A 119 9.12 -2.50 -4.27
N PRO A 120 10.10 -3.20 -4.84
CA PRO A 120 11.33 -3.52 -4.12
C PRO A 120 12.20 -2.25 -4.00
N ALA A 121 13.08 -2.26 -2.99
CA ALA A 121 13.95 -1.18 -2.51
C ALA A 121 14.72 -0.36 -3.59
N PRO A 122 15.12 0.89 -3.27
CA PRO A 122 15.53 1.88 -4.26
C PRO A 122 16.93 1.57 -4.80
N ALA A 123 17.01 1.30 -6.10
CA ALA A 123 18.22 1.43 -6.89
C ALA A 123 17.94 2.47 -7.99
N ALA A 124 18.95 3.25 -8.28
CA ALA A 124 18.91 4.52 -8.97
C ALA A 124 18.25 4.49 -10.37
N ASP A 125 17.65 5.64 -10.71
CA ASP A 125 17.31 6.11 -12.06
C ASP A 125 16.23 5.30 -12.82
N ASP A 126 15.00 5.41 -12.33
CA ASP A 126 13.79 4.92 -12.99
C ASP A 126 13.37 5.86 -14.14
N ASP A 127 14.10 5.77 -15.26
CA ASP A 127 13.76 6.42 -16.53
C ASP A 127 12.47 5.86 -17.19
N GLY A 128 11.75 4.94 -16.53
CA GLY A 128 10.53 4.33 -17.06
C GLY A 128 10.73 3.44 -18.29
N LEU A 129 11.99 3.20 -18.70
CA LEU A 129 12.35 2.36 -19.85
C LEU A 129 11.94 0.89 -19.65
N ASP A 130 11.95 0.40 -18.41
CA ASP A 130 11.53 -0.96 -18.04
C ASP A 130 10.04 -1.22 -18.32
N ALA A 131 9.21 -0.18 -18.33
CA ALA A 131 7.79 -0.26 -18.63
C ALA A 131 7.46 -0.19 -20.14
N MET A 132 8.41 0.23 -20.99
CA MET A 132 8.20 0.36 -22.43
C MET A 132 8.26 -0.98 -23.17
N LYS A 133 7.56 -1.08 -24.30
CA LYS A 133 7.64 -2.26 -25.18
C LYS A 133 8.95 -2.22 -25.98
N VAL A 134 9.48 -3.39 -26.36
CA VAL A 134 10.73 -3.51 -27.16
C VAL A 134 10.70 -2.61 -28.41
N LYS A 135 9.55 -2.50 -29.06
CA LYS A 135 9.36 -1.65 -30.25
C LYS A 135 9.51 -0.14 -29.92
N GLU A 136 9.06 0.28 -28.75
CA GLU A 136 9.18 1.66 -28.28
C GLU A 136 10.62 1.96 -27.89
N LEU A 137 11.29 1.01 -27.22
CA LEU A 137 12.71 1.12 -26.86
C LEU A 137 13.63 1.19 -28.09
N GLN A 138 13.36 0.38 -29.13
CA GLN A 138 14.08 0.45 -30.41
C GLN A 138 13.87 1.78 -31.13
N ALA A 139 12.65 2.32 -31.10
CA ALA A 139 12.36 3.63 -31.67
C ALA A 139 13.08 4.75 -30.92
N LEU A 140 13.16 4.65 -29.58
CA LEU A 140 13.84 5.60 -28.72
C LEU A 140 15.36 5.56 -28.94
N ALA A 141 15.95 4.37 -28.95
CA ALA A 141 17.35 4.15 -29.31
C ALA A 141 17.69 4.69 -30.71
N GLY A 142 16.83 4.46 -31.70
CA GLY A 142 17.01 5.01 -33.05
C GLY A 142 16.90 6.54 -33.10
N ALA A 143 16.04 7.14 -32.27
CA ALA A 143 15.92 8.60 -32.15
C ALA A 143 17.13 9.23 -31.44
N GLU A 144 17.71 8.53 -30.46
CA GLU A 144 18.90 8.97 -29.73
C GLU A 144 20.21 8.61 -30.44
N GLY A 145 20.17 7.80 -31.51
CA GLY A 145 21.36 7.37 -32.25
C GLY A 145 22.18 6.29 -31.54
N VAL A 146 21.55 5.52 -30.64
CA VAL A 146 22.17 4.39 -29.94
C VAL A 146 22.31 3.21 -30.91
N ASP A 147 23.52 2.68 -31.06
CA ASP A 147 23.78 1.50 -31.89
C ASP A 147 23.27 0.24 -31.17
N LEU A 148 22.27 -0.42 -31.75
CA LEU A 148 21.69 -1.66 -31.26
C LEU A 148 22.15 -2.90 -32.06
N THR A 149 23.22 -2.80 -32.85
CA THR A 149 23.70 -3.92 -33.66
C THR A 149 24.05 -5.16 -32.81
N GLY A 150 23.34 -6.26 -33.08
CA GLY A 150 23.50 -7.54 -32.36
C GLY A 150 22.66 -7.67 -31.08
N VAL A 151 21.94 -6.62 -30.67
CA VAL A 151 21.15 -6.61 -29.43
C VAL A 151 19.66 -6.86 -29.73
N THR A 152 19.13 -7.98 -29.24
CA THR A 152 17.73 -8.38 -29.48
C THR A 152 16.92 -8.53 -28.20
N LYS A 153 17.56 -8.53 -27.03
CA LYS A 153 16.88 -8.63 -25.73
C LYS A 153 16.50 -7.25 -25.23
N LYS A 154 15.34 -7.19 -24.57
CA LYS A 154 14.79 -5.96 -24.00
C LYS A 154 15.76 -5.33 -23.00
N ASP A 155 16.31 -6.14 -22.10
CA ASP A 155 17.16 -5.67 -21.00
C ASP A 155 18.46 -5.05 -21.54
N ASP A 156 19.11 -5.73 -22.50
CA ASP A 156 20.32 -5.24 -23.16
C ASP A 156 20.08 -3.89 -23.92
N ILE A 157 18.89 -3.70 -24.50
CA ILE A 157 18.52 -2.43 -25.17
C ILE A 157 18.39 -1.30 -24.13
N ILE A 158 17.80 -1.59 -22.97
CA ILE A 158 17.64 -0.61 -21.89
C ILE A 158 19.02 -0.20 -21.34
N GLU A 159 19.91 -1.16 -21.12
CA GLU A 159 21.29 -0.89 -20.69
C GLU A 159 22.05 -0.03 -21.70
N ALA A 160 21.92 -0.30 -23.01
CA ALA A 160 22.56 0.50 -24.05
C ALA A 160 22.07 1.96 -24.07
N ILE A 161 20.75 2.18 -23.90
CA ILE A 161 20.16 3.54 -23.83
C ILE A 161 20.66 4.27 -22.58
N ARG A 162 20.65 3.61 -21.42
CA ARG A 162 21.13 4.20 -20.16
C ARG A 162 22.60 4.59 -20.25
N LEU A 163 23.43 3.73 -20.81
CA LEU A 163 24.87 3.97 -20.97
C LEU A 163 25.15 5.14 -21.92
N TYR A 164 24.38 5.25 -23.01
CA TYR A 164 24.48 6.38 -23.94
C TYR A 164 24.03 7.71 -23.32
N ARG A 165 22.94 7.72 -22.55
CA ARG A 165 22.46 8.92 -21.84
C ARG A 165 23.41 9.37 -20.74
N ALA A 166 23.95 8.42 -19.97
CA ALA A 166 24.96 8.69 -18.94
C ALA A 166 26.23 9.33 -19.55
N ALA A 167 26.64 8.88 -20.74
CA ALA A 167 27.77 9.47 -21.46
C ALA A 167 27.51 10.91 -21.95
N GLN A 168 26.24 11.28 -22.22
CA GLN A 168 25.87 12.64 -22.61
C GLN A 168 25.70 13.60 -21.43
N SER A 169 25.44 13.10 -20.23
CA SER A 169 25.23 13.90 -19.01
C SER A 169 26.51 14.23 -18.24
N THR A 170 27.61 14.55 -18.93
CA THR A 170 28.81 15.12 -18.29
C THR A 170 28.88 16.64 -18.56
N PRO A 171 28.50 17.52 -17.61
CA PRO A 171 28.87 18.92 -17.66
C PRO A 171 30.29 19.13 -17.11
N ALA A 172 31.00 20.05 -17.76
CA ALA A 172 32.31 20.57 -17.39
C ALA A 172 32.29 21.43 -16.10
N GLY A 173 33.44 21.44 -15.40
CA GLY A 173 33.85 22.42 -14.37
C GLY A 173 33.87 21.86 -12.95
N GLY A 174 34.95 21.93 -12.17
CA GLY A 174 36.22 22.64 -12.32
C GLY A 174 37.16 22.33 -11.17
N ASP A 175 38.41 22.72 -11.40
CA ASP A 175 39.63 22.64 -10.60
C ASP A 175 39.52 23.04 -9.12
N GLY A 176 40.44 22.50 -8.32
CA GLY A 176 40.78 23.08 -7.02
C GLY A 176 41.49 22.12 -6.07
N ASP A 177 42.81 21.99 -6.26
CA ASP A 177 43.78 21.54 -5.25
C ASP A 177 43.45 22.04 -3.83
N GLU A 178 43.70 21.23 -2.81
CA GLU A 178 44.78 21.50 -1.85
C GLU A 178 44.83 20.45 -0.75
N ASP A 179 46.06 20.01 -0.52
CA ASP A 179 46.53 19.12 0.53
C ASP A 179 46.06 19.49 1.93
N GLY A 180 45.76 18.48 2.74
CA GLY A 180 45.41 18.65 4.14
C GLY A 180 45.62 17.39 4.97
N VAL A 181 46.87 16.93 5.06
CA VAL A 181 47.34 16.02 6.11
C VAL A 181 47.02 16.64 7.47
N GLY A 182 46.39 15.86 8.34
CA GLY A 182 46.10 16.23 9.72
C GLY A 182 45.74 15.01 10.54
N ASP A 183 46.75 14.21 10.89
CA ASP A 183 46.75 13.44 12.12
C ASP A 183 46.34 14.35 13.28
N ASP A 184 45.30 14.00 14.04
CA ASP A 184 45.13 14.50 15.41
C ASP A 184 44.55 13.42 16.31
N ASP A 185 45.45 12.87 17.12
CA ASP A 185 45.22 12.01 18.26
C ASP A 185 44.51 12.82 19.36
N GLY A 186 43.18 12.77 19.39
CA GLY A 186 42.35 13.41 20.42
C GLY A 186 41.83 12.42 21.46
N VAL A 187 42.66 12.09 22.45
CA VAL A 187 42.29 11.47 23.73
C VAL A 187 41.14 12.20 24.45
N GLY A 188 40.28 11.46 25.13
CA GLY A 188 39.30 12.04 26.06
C GLY A 188 38.45 10.98 26.79
N GLU A 189 38.99 10.47 27.89
CA GLU A 189 38.38 10.27 29.22
C GLU A 189 36.91 9.78 29.29
N MET A 190 36.71 8.56 29.78
CA MET A 190 36.30 8.30 31.18
C MET A 190 35.03 9.08 31.57
N ASN A 191 33.89 8.39 31.54
CA ASN A 191 32.87 8.64 32.56
C ASN A 191 32.41 7.31 33.16
N ASP A 192 32.92 7.15 34.38
CA ASP A 192 32.52 6.29 35.47
C ASP A 192 31.01 6.28 35.76
N GLU A 193 30.61 5.18 36.39
CA GLU A 193 29.58 5.05 37.42
C GLU A 193 28.25 5.83 37.26
N PHE A 194 27.18 5.08 37.02
CA PHE A 194 25.96 5.32 37.79
C PHE A 194 25.32 4.01 38.25
N SER A 195 25.74 3.59 39.43
CA SER A 195 25.01 2.68 40.31
C SER A 195 23.60 3.24 40.56
N GLY A 196 22.59 2.40 40.35
CA GLY A 196 21.18 2.75 40.55
C GLY A 196 20.39 1.55 41.04
N GLU A 197 20.80 0.96 42.16
CA GLU A 197 19.89 0.24 43.05
C GLU A 197 18.80 1.20 43.54
N ASN A 198 17.52 0.94 43.22
CA ASN A 198 16.45 1.06 44.21
C ASN A 198 15.08 0.54 43.74
N ASN A 199 14.28 0.18 44.76
CA ASN A 199 12.90 -0.30 44.79
C ASN A 199 12.78 -1.82 44.61
N LEU A 200 12.69 -2.64 45.66
CA LEU A 200 11.96 -2.51 46.94
C LEU A 200 10.54 -1.97 46.72
N PHE A 201 9.56 -2.86 46.52
CA PHE A 201 8.30 -2.92 47.29
C PHE A 201 7.43 -4.08 46.79
N LYS A 202 7.19 -5.02 47.71
CA LYS A 202 6.04 -5.93 47.92
C LYS A 202 5.36 -6.61 46.72
#